data_AF-A0A834HAH3-F1
#
_entry.id   AF-A0A834HAH3-F1
#
_cell.length_a   1.000
_cell.length_b   1.000
_cell.length_c   1.000
_cell.angle_alpha   90.00
_cell.angle_beta   90.00
_cell.angle_gamma   90.00
#
_symmetry.space_group_name_H-M   'P 1'
#
loop_
_entity.id
_entity.type
_entity.pdbx_description
1 polymer ?
#
loop_
_entity_poly.entity_id
_entity_poly.type
_entity_poly.pdbx_seq_one_letter_code
_entity_poly.pdbx_strand_id
1 'polypeptide(L)'
;MAKAVALIAFALGLLAISGNAQWYTSDITLKSPNKFDVNYTNAQGYVNKFSVEGDVLCATCKLNSETDADQLGHGELEIRCRSRKNGTVTLIQPTLADNGGCWKTYVEDGHQDDLCMVRVVASPDPQCNAKVAGFRSVRITLADFKQNGLNTLYVKKPLGFVKNEALPNCRKVRSKRGNLVPAITEAWANPKPATKLA
;
A
#
# COMPACT_ATOMS: atom_id res chain seq x y z
N MET A 1 -58.89 -37.22 33.63
CA MET A 1 -58.05 -36.00 33.50
C MET A 1 -56.91 -36.33 32.56
N ALA A 2 -56.86 -35.69 31.40
CA ALA A 2 -55.84 -35.92 30.39
C ALA A 2 -54.48 -35.37 30.85
N LYS A 3 -53.39 -36.04 30.47
CA LYS A 3 -52.20 -35.39 29.89
C LYS A 3 -51.34 -36.42 29.15
N ALA A 4 -50.93 -36.01 27.96
CA ALA A 4 -50.38 -36.80 26.88
C ALA A 4 -48.90 -37.16 27.04
N VAL A 5 -48.50 -38.15 26.24
CA VAL A 5 -47.18 -38.77 26.02
C VAL A 5 -46.21 -37.81 25.31
N ALA A 6 -44.90 -37.92 25.59
CA ALA A 6 -43.83 -37.84 24.57
C ALA A 6 -42.48 -38.36 25.12
N LEU A 7 -41.96 -39.43 24.51
CA LEU A 7 -40.56 -39.89 24.57
C LEU A 7 -39.65 -38.90 23.82
N ILE A 8 -38.33 -38.89 24.10
CA ILE A 8 -37.22 -39.04 23.11
C ILE A 8 -35.82 -38.79 23.74
N ALA A 9 -34.98 -39.82 23.56
CA ALA A 9 -33.53 -39.94 23.31
C ALA A 9 -32.43 -39.31 24.23
N PHE A 10 -31.56 -40.23 24.65
CA PHE A 10 -30.15 -40.07 25.04
C PHE A 10 -29.28 -39.43 23.96
N ALA A 11 -28.39 -38.52 24.33
CA ALA A 11 -26.97 -38.51 23.94
C ALA A 11 -26.26 -37.26 24.47
N LEU A 12 -25.46 -37.38 25.53
CA LEU A 12 -24.41 -36.41 25.83
C LEU A 12 -23.21 -37.13 26.45
N GLY A 13 -22.10 -37.16 25.71
CA GLY A 13 -20.84 -37.64 26.25
C GLY A 13 -19.77 -37.89 25.21
N LEU A 14 -19.26 -36.85 24.54
CA LEU A 14 -17.88 -36.84 24.04
C LEU A 14 -17.30 -35.43 24.18
N LEU A 15 -16.31 -35.30 25.08
CA LEU A 15 -15.42 -34.15 25.21
C LEU A 15 -14.46 -34.13 24.01
N ALA A 16 -14.55 -33.09 23.19
CA ALA A 16 -13.49 -32.72 22.26
C ALA A 16 -12.97 -31.33 22.66
N ILE A 17 -11.79 -31.31 23.27
CA ILE A 17 -11.01 -30.10 23.52
C ILE A 17 -10.40 -29.72 22.17
N SER A 18 -11.14 -29.00 21.32
CA SER A 18 -10.52 -28.34 20.17
C SER A 18 -9.93 -27.02 20.62
N GLY A 19 -8.60 -26.94 20.63
CA GLY A 19 -7.88 -25.70 20.85
C GLY A 19 -8.43 -24.60 19.94
N ASN A 20 -9.00 -23.59 20.57
CA ASN A 20 -9.35 -22.32 19.97
C ASN A 20 -8.07 -21.54 19.67
N ALA A 21 -7.41 -21.91 18.57
CA ALA A 21 -6.61 -20.95 17.83
C ALA A 21 -7.59 -19.92 17.25
N GLN A 22 -7.89 -18.88 18.04
CA GLN A 22 -8.56 -17.68 17.55
C GLN A 22 -7.59 -16.98 16.61
N TRP A 23 -7.61 -17.37 15.34
CA TRP A 23 -7.13 -16.51 14.27
C TRP A 23 -8.11 -15.34 14.22
N TYR A 24 -7.62 -14.16 14.61
CA TYR A 24 -8.34 -12.91 14.40
C TYR A 24 -8.26 -12.63 12.89
N THR A 25 -9.21 -13.14 12.10
CA THR A 25 -9.48 -12.49 10.82
C THR A 25 -10.27 -11.24 11.15
N SER A 26 -9.71 -10.08 10.84
CA SER A 26 -10.52 -8.87 10.77
C SER A 26 -11.61 -9.12 9.71
N ASP A 27 -12.85 -9.31 10.16
CA ASP A 27 -14.03 -9.33 9.29
C ASP A 27 -14.24 -7.90 8.73
N ILE A 28 -13.37 -7.47 7.82
CA ILE A 28 -13.58 -6.26 7.03
C ILE A 28 -14.67 -6.58 6.01
N THR A 29 -15.92 -6.26 6.32
CA THR A 29 -16.99 -6.28 5.32
C THR A 29 -16.76 -5.11 4.36
N LEU A 30 -16.23 -5.40 3.16
CA LEU A 30 -16.15 -4.44 2.05
C LEU A 30 -17.57 -3.97 1.69
N LYS A 31 -18.00 -2.81 2.21
CA LYS A 31 -19.35 -2.26 1.93
C LYS A 31 -19.45 -1.51 0.59
N SER A 32 -18.36 -1.40 -0.17
CA SER A 32 -18.36 -0.69 -1.46
C SER A 32 -17.79 -1.58 -2.58
N PRO A 33 -18.35 -1.51 -3.80
CA PRO A 33 -17.77 -2.15 -4.98
C PRO A 33 -16.42 -1.52 -5.38
N ASN A 34 -16.08 -0.34 -4.87
CA ASN A 34 -14.79 0.30 -5.11
C ASN A 34 -13.75 -0.19 -4.10
N LYS A 35 -12.66 -0.79 -4.58
CA LYS A 35 -11.53 -1.27 -3.75
C LYS A 35 -10.86 -0.17 -2.91
N PHE A 36 -11.09 1.10 -3.23
CA PHE A 36 -10.57 2.27 -2.51
C PHE A 36 -11.52 2.76 -1.40
N ASP A 37 -12.77 2.32 -1.38
CA ASP A 37 -13.78 2.70 -0.40
C ASP A 37 -13.78 1.68 0.74
N VAL A 38 -13.05 1.99 1.81
CA VAL A 38 -12.88 1.04 2.92
C VAL A 38 -13.81 1.39 4.07
N ASN A 39 -14.63 0.42 4.48
CA ASN A 39 -15.48 0.56 5.66
C ASN A 39 -14.85 -0.17 6.85
N TYR A 40 -14.29 0.60 7.78
CA TYR A 40 -13.56 0.09 8.93
C TYR A 40 -14.46 0.04 10.19
N THR A 41 -15.67 -0.48 10.08
CA THR A 41 -16.60 -0.58 11.21
C THR A 41 -16.79 -2.06 11.56
N ASN A 42 -16.35 -2.49 12.75
CA ASN A 42 -16.68 -3.84 13.26
C ASN A 42 -18.13 -3.89 13.78
N ALA A 43 -18.60 -5.07 14.21
CA ALA A 43 -19.96 -5.29 14.70
C ALA A 43 -20.35 -4.40 15.91
N GLN A 44 -19.38 -3.80 16.60
CA GLN A 44 -19.55 -2.91 17.75
C GLN A 44 -19.38 -1.42 17.41
N GLY A 45 -19.05 -1.07 16.16
CA GLY A 45 -18.92 0.32 15.72
C GLY A 45 -17.53 0.95 15.85
N TYR A 46 -16.55 0.27 16.45
CA TYR A 46 -15.25 0.86 16.82
C TYR A 46 -14.06 0.05 16.27
N VAL A 47 -13.18 0.70 15.50
CA VAL A 47 -11.88 0.15 15.12
C VAL A 47 -10.81 1.19 15.45
N ASN A 48 -9.78 0.82 16.19
CA ASN A 48 -8.59 1.66 16.37
C ASN A 48 -7.92 1.77 15.01
N LYS A 49 -7.70 3.00 14.55
CA LYS A 49 -7.18 3.27 13.20
C LYS A 49 -5.89 4.05 13.27
N PHE A 50 -4.96 3.67 12.40
CA PHE A 50 -3.78 4.43 12.05
C PHE A 50 -4.06 5.20 10.77
N SER A 51 -4.03 6.53 10.80
CA SER A 51 -4.03 7.35 9.60
C SER A 51 -2.64 7.30 8.97
N VAL A 52 -2.55 6.96 7.69
CA VAL A 52 -1.32 7.00 6.92
C VAL A 52 -1.53 7.90 5.71
N GLU A 53 -0.67 8.89 5.57
CA GLU A 53 -0.85 9.99 4.62
C GLU A 53 0.47 10.30 3.91
N GLY A 54 0.42 10.81 2.70
CA GLY A 54 1.60 11.22 1.95
C GLY A 54 1.28 11.68 0.54
N ASP A 55 2.30 11.73 -0.30
CA ASP A 55 2.18 12.25 -1.67
C ASP A 55 2.73 11.26 -2.72
N VAL A 56 2.27 11.41 -3.96
CA VAL A 56 2.75 10.68 -5.13
C VAL A 56 3.25 11.66 -6.19
N LEU A 57 4.44 11.40 -6.70
CA LEU A 57 5.08 12.20 -7.72
C LEU A 57 5.39 11.40 -8.99
N CYS A 58 5.56 12.13 -10.09
CA CYS A 58 6.16 11.68 -11.33
C CYS A 58 7.60 12.20 -11.43
N ALA A 59 8.60 11.31 -11.44
CA ALA A 59 10.00 11.70 -11.67
C ALA A 59 10.25 11.98 -13.17
N THR A 60 10.17 13.25 -13.55
CA THR A 60 10.22 13.70 -14.95
C THR A 60 11.62 13.63 -15.55
N CYS A 61 12.66 13.72 -14.72
CA CYS A 61 14.05 13.62 -15.15
C CYS A 61 14.72 12.27 -14.90
N LYS A 62 13.97 11.24 -14.49
CA LYS A 62 14.53 9.92 -14.13
C LYS A 62 15.59 10.00 -13.02
N LEU A 63 15.45 10.97 -12.12
CA LEU A 63 16.31 11.19 -10.97
C LEU A 63 15.57 10.87 -9.69
N ASN A 64 16.28 10.40 -8.67
CA ASN A 64 15.77 10.31 -7.32
C ASN A 64 15.85 11.68 -6.63
N SER A 65 15.05 12.62 -7.11
CA SER A 65 15.04 14.03 -6.74
C SER A 65 13.60 14.51 -6.66
N GLU A 66 13.24 15.29 -5.64
CA GLU A 66 11.89 15.87 -5.51
C GLU A 66 11.76 17.15 -6.33
N THR A 67 12.87 17.88 -6.52
CA THR A 67 12.88 19.11 -7.31
C THR A 67 12.74 18.87 -8.81
N ASP A 68 12.96 17.64 -9.26
CA ASP A 68 12.90 17.22 -10.66
C ASP A 68 11.72 16.26 -10.90
N ALA A 69 10.61 16.52 -10.19
CA ALA A 69 9.40 15.72 -10.21
C ALA A 69 8.15 16.62 -10.16
N ASP A 70 7.06 16.13 -10.76
CA ASP A 70 5.75 16.77 -10.75
C ASP A 70 4.79 15.99 -9.84
N GLN A 71 3.75 16.65 -9.32
CA GLN A 71 2.66 15.94 -8.63
C GLN A 71 1.93 15.00 -9.59
N LEU A 72 1.57 13.81 -9.11
CA LEU A 72 0.85 12.80 -9.88
C LEU A 72 -0.50 12.49 -9.22
N GLY A 73 -1.55 13.11 -9.76
CA GLY A 73 -2.91 12.84 -9.32
C GLY A 73 -3.39 11.44 -9.69
N HIS A 74 -4.34 10.91 -8.91
CA HIS A 74 -4.99 9.61 -9.13
C HIS A 74 -4.02 8.41 -9.23
N GLY A 75 -2.82 8.51 -8.67
CA GLY A 75 -1.92 7.37 -8.53
C GLY A 75 -2.52 6.30 -7.63
N GLU A 76 -2.57 5.05 -8.10
CA GLU A 76 -2.96 3.90 -7.29
C GLU A 76 -1.78 3.45 -6.42
N LEU A 77 -2.06 3.20 -5.16
CA LEU A 77 -1.13 2.79 -4.13
C LEU A 77 -1.66 1.59 -3.36
N GLU A 78 -0.79 0.98 -2.57
CA GLU A 78 -1.20 0.07 -1.53
C GLU A 78 -0.26 0.12 -0.33
N ILE A 79 -0.84 -0.10 0.85
CA ILE A 79 -0.10 -0.54 2.03
C ILE A 79 -0.13 -2.07 2.04
N ARG A 80 1.04 -2.68 2.13
CA ARG A 80 1.19 -4.13 2.23
C ARG A 80 2.00 -4.50 3.45
N CYS A 81 1.42 -5.30 4.32
CA CYS A 81 2.10 -5.84 5.49
C CYS A 81 2.34 -7.34 5.33
N ARG A 82 3.43 -7.81 5.93
CA ARG A 82 3.73 -9.23 6.07
C ARG A 82 4.26 -9.51 7.46
N SER A 83 3.89 -10.65 8.03
CA SER A 83 4.41 -11.08 9.32
C SER A 83 5.92 -11.22 9.29
N ARG A 84 6.61 -10.65 10.29
CA ARG A 84 8.04 -10.89 10.51
C ARG A 84 8.35 -12.35 10.82
N LYS A 85 7.40 -13.07 11.42
CA LYS A 85 7.59 -14.44 11.94
C LYS A 85 7.64 -15.47 10.82
N ASN A 86 6.70 -15.40 9.87
CA ASN A 86 6.55 -16.41 8.82
C ASN A 86 6.47 -15.83 7.39
N GLY A 87 6.50 -14.51 7.23
CA GLY A 87 6.45 -13.86 5.91
C GLY A 87 5.08 -13.81 5.24
N THR A 88 4.03 -14.37 5.88
CA THR A 88 2.66 -14.36 5.36
C THR A 88 2.13 -12.95 5.24
N VAL A 89 1.37 -12.68 4.18
CA VAL A 89 0.69 -11.40 3.97
C VAL A 89 -0.42 -11.26 4.99
N THR A 90 -0.39 -10.17 5.74
CA THR A 90 -1.36 -9.87 6.80
C THR A 90 -2.28 -8.73 6.42
N LEU A 91 -1.85 -7.85 5.51
CA LEU A 91 -2.65 -6.74 5.00
C LEU A 91 -2.30 -6.45 3.53
N ILE A 92 -3.33 -6.21 2.74
CA ILE A 92 -3.26 -5.49 1.46
C ILE A 92 -4.36 -4.44 1.49
N GLN A 93 -3.97 -3.17 1.59
CA GLN A 93 -4.88 -2.04 1.66
C GLN A 93 -4.69 -1.16 0.43
N PRO A 94 -5.56 -1.25 -0.59
CA PRO A 94 -5.54 -0.33 -1.73
C PRO A 94 -5.80 1.11 -1.27
N THR A 95 -5.21 2.07 -1.96
CA THR A 95 -5.38 3.51 -1.71
C THR A 95 -5.22 4.27 -3.02
N LEU A 96 -5.91 5.39 -3.16
CA LEU A 96 -5.85 6.24 -4.35
C LEU A 96 -5.46 7.65 -3.92
N ALA A 97 -4.54 8.26 -4.67
CA ALA A 97 -4.25 9.68 -4.52
C ALA A 97 -5.39 10.53 -5.11
N ASP A 98 -5.60 11.71 -4.56
CA ASP A 98 -6.51 12.72 -5.11
C ASP A 98 -5.93 13.37 -6.39
N ASN A 99 -6.62 14.38 -6.92
CA ASN A 99 -6.19 15.13 -8.10
C ASN A 99 -4.81 15.81 -7.92
N GLY A 100 -4.44 16.17 -6.69
CA GLY A 100 -3.20 16.87 -6.36
C GLY A 100 -2.03 15.93 -6.06
N GLY A 101 -2.24 14.61 -6.08
CA GLY A 101 -1.22 13.61 -5.74
C GLY A 101 -1.14 13.31 -4.25
N CYS A 102 -1.99 13.90 -3.42
CA CYS A 102 -2.06 13.61 -1.99
C CYS A 102 -2.88 12.35 -1.75
N TRP A 103 -2.50 11.51 -0.80
CA TRP A 103 -3.28 10.33 -0.42
C TRP A 103 -3.36 10.19 1.10
N LYS A 104 -4.47 9.60 1.53
CA LYS A 104 -4.76 9.30 2.92
C LYS A 104 -5.53 8.00 3.00
N THR A 105 -5.11 7.13 3.90
CA THR A 105 -5.80 5.88 4.18
C THR A 105 -5.76 5.57 5.67
N TYR A 106 -6.58 4.63 6.10
CA TYR A 106 -6.60 4.16 7.47
C TYR A 106 -6.23 2.68 7.49
N VAL A 107 -5.52 2.27 8.53
CA VAL A 107 -5.15 0.86 8.74
C VAL A 107 -5.65 0.45 10.11
N GLU A 108 -6.25 -0.73 10.22
CA GLU A 108 -6.61 -1.27 11.53
C GLU A 108 -5.39 -1.54 12.42
N ASP A 109 -5.66 -1.71 13.70
CA ASP A 109 -4.70 -2.26 14.65
C ASP A 109 -4.38 -3.73 14.37
N GLY A 110 -3.25 -4.25 14.90
CA GLY A 110 -2.83 -5.65 14.77
C GLY A 110 -1.61 -5.88 13.87
N HIS A 111 -0.97 -4.81 13.38
CA HIS A 111 0.19 -4.87 12.49
C HIS A 111 1.52 -4.47 13.16
N GLN A 112 1.59 -4.45 14.49
CA GLN A 112 2.78 -4.04 15.25
C GLN A 112 4.01 -4.92 14.96
N ASP A 113 3.78 -6.23 14.78
CA ASP A 113 4.82 -7.22 14.52
C ASP A 113 5.10 -7.43 13.02
N ASP A 114 4.49 -6.63 12.14
CA ASP A 114 4.60 -6.78 10.70
C ASP A 114 5.74 -5.94 10.09
N LEU A 115 6.11 -6.31 8.87
CA LEU A 115 6.88 -5.47 7.95
C LEU A 115 5.90 -4.85 6.97
N CYS A 116 5.52 -3.61 7.24
CA CYS A 116 4.63 -2.84 6.38
C CYS A 116 5.40 -1.94 5.42
N MET A 117 4.93 -1.88 4.18
CA MET A 117 5.46 -1.00 3.14
C MET A 117 4.32 -0.31 2.41
N VAL A 118 4.53 0.95 2.05
CA VAL A 118 3.70 1.66 1.08
C VAL A 118 4.41 1.65 -0.26
N ARG A 119 3.67 1.30 -1.31
CA ARG A 119 4.20 1.22 -2.67
C ARG A 119 3.16 1.68 -3.70
N VAL A 120 3.68 2.13 -4.83
CA VAL A 120 2.87 2.47 -6.00
C VAL A 120 2.41 1.19 -6.73
N VAL A 121 1.20 1.23 -7.29
CA VAL A 121 0.55 0.11 -7.97
C VAL A 121 0.36 0.41 -9.46
N ALA A 122 -0.31 1.51 -9.77
CA ALA A 122 -0.60 1.95 -11.14
C ALA A 122 -0.67 3.48 -11.22
N SER A 123 -0.29 4.01 -12.39
CA SER A 123 -0.39 5.44 -12.68
C SER A 123 -1.41 5.64 -13.79
N PRO A 124 -2.27 6.67 -13.69
CA PRO A 124 -3.18 7.05 -14.75
C PRO A 124 -2.47 7.77 -15.91
N ASP A 125 -1.26 8.29 -15.68
CA ASP A 125 -0.46 8.94 -16.72
C ASP A 125 0.31 7.86 -17.52
N PRO A 126 -0.03 7.62 -18.80
CA PRO A 126 0.67 6.63 -19.63
C PRO A 126 2.13 6.99 -19.91
N GLN A 127 2.52 8.25 -19.73
CA GLN A 127 3.89 8.70 -19.85
C GLN A 127 4.67 8.57 -18.54
N CYS A 128 4.00 8.41 -17.40
CA CYS A 128 4.62 8.33 -16.08
C CYS A 128 4.09 7.15 -15.25
N ASN A 129 4.32 5.96 -15.76
CA ASN A 129 3.84 4.70 -15.18
C ASN A 129 4.95 3.68 -14.92
N ALA A 130 6.22 4.02 -15.19
CA ALA A 130 7.32 3.11 -14.95
C ALA A 130 7.53 2.92 -13.43
N LYS A 131 7.38 1.68 -12.99
CA LYS A 131 7.72 1.25 -11.62
C LYS A 131 9.16 0.75 -11.61
N VAL A 132 9.98 1.35 -10.77
CA VAL A 132 11.36 0.89 -10.55
C VAL A 132 11.48 0.29 -9.16
N ALA A 133 11.99 -0.94 -9.09
CA ALA A 133 12.22 -1.61 -7.81
C ALA A 133 13.10 -0.74 -6.89
N GLY A 134 12.65 -0.54 -5.65
CA GLY A 134 13.35 0.28 -4.66
C GLY A 134 13.28 1.79 -4.88
N PHE A 135 12.72 2.27 -6.00
CA PHE A 135 12.48 3.69 -6.20
C PHE A 135 11.30 4.14 -5.34
N ARG A 136 11.55 5.12 -4.46
CA ARG A 136 10.54 5.83 -3.66
C ARG A 136 9.43 4.91 -3.13
N SER A 137 9.82 3.76 -2.59
CA SER A 137 8.95 2.87 -1.80
C SER A 137 9.36 2.99 -0.34
N VAL A 138 8.40 3.02 0.58
CA VAL A 138 8.68 3.39 1.98
C VAL A 138 8.22 2.28 2.92
N ARG A 139 9.11 1.84 3.82
CA ARG A 139 8.74 1.03 4.98
C ARG A 139 8.10 1.92 6.03
N ILE A 140 7.00 1.45 6.61
CA ILE A 140 6.28 2.16 7.66
C ILE A 140 6.16 1.29 8.90
N THR A 141 6.03 1.95 10.04
CA THR A 141 5.77 1.30 11.34
C THR A 141 4.36 1.66 11.76
N LEU A 142 3.53 0.65 12.00
CA LEU A 142 2.16 0.78 12.49
C LEU A 142 2.12 0.26 13.93
N ALA A 143 2.52 1.11 14.89
CA ALA A 143 2.64 0.76 16.30
C ALA A 143 1.97 1.81 17.21
N ASP A 144 1.76 1.48 18.49
CA ASP A 144 1.30 2.40 19.54
C ASP A 144 -0.12 2.98 19.36
N PHE A 145 -1.06 2.20 18.82
CA PHE A 145 -2.47 2.60 18.65
C PHE A 145 -3.09 3.15 19.94
N LYS A 146 -3.61 4.39 19.88
CA LYS A 146 -4.33 5.00 21.00
C LYS A 146 -5.75 4.43 21.05
N GLN A 147 -6.15 3.84 22.18
CA GLN A 147 -7.54 3.49 22.40
C GLN A 147 -8.38 4.77 22.30
N ASN A 148 -9.27 4.84 21.31
CA ASN A 148 -10.13 6.00 21.00
C ASN A 148 -9.41 7.24 20.40
N GLY A 149 -8.20 7.09 19.86
CA GLY A 149 -7.48 8.19 19.21
C GLY A 149 -6.96 7.80 17.82
N LEU A 150 -6.82 8.79 16.93
CA LEU A 150 -6.13 8.62 15.66
C LEU A 150 -4.63 8.83 15.87
N ASN A 151 -3.82 7.84 15.52
CA ASN A 151 -2.40 8.05 15.27
C ASN A 151 -2.20 8.37 13.80
N THR A 152 -1.38 9.37 13.49
CA THR A 152 -1.11 9.77 12.11
C THR A 152 0.37 9.57 11.79
N LEU A 153 0.64 8.84 10.72
CA LEU A 153 1.95 8.75 10.08
C LEU A 153 1.91 9.51 8.76
N TYR A 154 2.71 10.57 8.66
CA TYR A 154 2.96 11.23 7.40
C TYR A 154 4.24 10.67 6.74
N VAL A 155 4.08 10.09 5.56
CA VAL A 155 5.14 9.53 4.73
C VAL A 155 5.91 10.67 4.08
N LYS A 156 6.94 11.16 4.78
CA LYS A 156 7.74 12.33 4.39
C LYS A 156 8.40 12.21 3.02
N LYS A 157 8.75 11.00 2.60
CA LYS A 157 9.33 10.77 1.27
C LYS A 157 8.19 10.41 0.32
N PRO A 158 7.85 11.27 -0.65
CA PRO A 158 6.80 11.00 -1.60
C PRO A 158 7.13 9.73 -2.37
N LEU A 159 6.09 8.95 -2.62
CA LEU A 159 6.13 7.78 -3.47
C LEU A 159 6.16 8.25 -4.93
N GLY A 160 6.51 7.39 -5.88
CA GLY A 160 6.45 7.86 -7.24
C GLY A 160 6.72 6.86 -8.34
N PHE A 161 6.28 7.27 -9.52
CA PHE A 161 6.58 6.62 -10.79
C PHE A 161 7.67 7.39 -11.52
N VAL A 162 8.25 6.77 -12.52
CA VAL A 162 9.24 7.40 -13.38
C VAL A 162 8.63 7.66 -14.75
N LYS A 163 8.93 8.84 -15.32
CA LYS A 163 8.53 9.15 -16.69
C LYS A 163 9.25 8.23 -17.68
N ASN A 164 8.54 7.71 -18.67
CA ASN A 164 9.10 6.79 -19.67
C ASN A 164 10.23 7.41 -20.48
N GLU A 165 10.14 8.71 -20.75
CA GLU A 165 11.19 9.52 -21.36
C GLU A 165 11.47 10.74 -20.47
N ALA A 166 12.75 11.07 -20.30
CA ALA A 166 13.12 12.26 -19.54
C ALA A 166 12.75 13.52 -20.32
N LEU A 167 12.25 14.56 -19.63
CA LEU A 167 11.91 15.82 -20.29
C LEU A 167 13.16 16.48 -20.93
N PRO A 168 12.99 17.27 -22.02
CA PRO A 168 14.12 17.86 -22.75
C PRO A 168 15.04 18.74 -21.88
N ASN A 169 14.49 19.44 -20.88
CA ASN A 169 15.24 20.31 -19.96
C ASN A 169 16.11 19.53 -18.94
N CYS A 170 15.89 18.22 -18.77
CA CYS A 170 16.65 17.39 -17.83
C CYS A 170 18.13 17.24 -18.20
N ARG A 171 18.51 17.50 -19.46
CA ARG A 171 19.90 17.41 -19.95
C ARG A 171 20.86 18.35 -19.19
N LYS A 172 20.36 19.48 -18.64
CA LYS A 172 21.14 20.41 -17.80
C LYS A 172 21.32 19.93 -16.35
N VAL A 173 20.43 19.06 -15.86
CA VAL A 173 20.42 18.57 -14.47
C VAL A 173 21.36 17.38 -14.29
N ARG A 174 21.45 16.51 -15.31
CA ARG A 174 22.22 15.25 -15.26
C ARG A 174 23.74 15.44 -15.17
N SER A 175 24.29 16.58 -15.58
CA SER A 175 25.74 16.86 -15.47
C SER A 175 26.18 17.21 -14.04
N LYS A 176 25.25 17.43 -13.10
CA LYS A 176 25.56 17.92 -11.75
C LYS A 176 25.24 16.96 -10.61
N ARG A 177 24.56 15.83 -10.83
CA ARG A 177 24.09 14.94 -9.73
C ARG A 177 24.16 13.45 -10.10
N GLY A 178 24.80 12.65 -9.24
CA GLY A 178 24.90 11.18 -9.33
C GLY A 178 23.67 10.40 -8.84
N ASN A 179 22.48 10.99 -8.88
CA ASN A 179 21.25 10.42 -8.27
C ASN A 179 20.28 9.85 -9.30
N LEU A 180 20.78 9.09 -10.28
CA LEU A 180 19.93 8.39 -11.25
C LEU A 180 19.09 7.32 -10.53
N VAL A 181 17.85 7.11 -11.02
CA VAL A 181 17.02 6.03 -10.52
C VAL A 181 17.67 4.67 -10.92
N PRO A 182 18.04 3.80 -9.96
CA PRO A 182 18.98 2.68 -10.20
C PRO A 182 18.56 1.54 -11.13
N ALA A 183 17.47 1.62 -11.90
CA ALA A 183 17.05 0.53 -12.80
C ALA A 183 16.88 0.95 -14.27
N ILE A 184 17.37 2.13 -14.66
CA ILE A 184 17.31 2.62 -16.04
C ILE A 184 18.71 2.82 -16.64
N THR A 185 19.74 2.50 -15.85
CA THR A 185 21.15 2.76 -16.19
C THR A 185 21.69 1.87 -17.31
N GLU A 186 21.02 0.76 -17.66
CA GLU A 186 21.49 -0.10 -18.75
C GLU A 186 21.13 0.41 -20.16
N ALA A 187 20.10 1.25 -20.30
CA ALA A 187 19.68 1.76 -21.61
C ALA A 187 20.35 3.10 -22.01
N TRP A 188 20.92 3.84 -21.05
CA TRP A 188 21.43 5.20 -21.28
C TRP A 188 22.96 5.30 -21.26
N ALA A 189 23.66 4.26 -20.81
CA ALA A 189 25.13 4.22 -20.76
C ALA A 189 25.78 3.91 -22.11
N ASN A 190 25.03 3.38 -23.10
CA ASN A 190 25.51 3.15 -24.46
C ASN A 190 24.48 3.62 -25.49
N PRO A 191 24.53 4.87 -25.96
CA PRO A 191 23.82 5.22 -27.19
C PRO A 191 24.46 4.41 -28.33
N LYS A 192 23.75 3.40 -28.87
CA LYS A 192 24.12 2.83 -30.16
C LYS A 192 24.25 4.01 -31.14
N PRO A 193 25.38 4.18 -31.83
CA PRO A 193 25.49 5.23 -32.84
C PRO A 193 24.37 4.98 -33.85
N ALA A 194 23.59 6.02 -34.15
CA ALA A 194 22.57 5.96 -35.18
C ALA A 194 23.25 5.55 -36.49
N THR A 195 23.03 4.30 -36.90
CA THR A 195 23.42 3.83 -38.22
C THR A 195 22.69 4.72 -39.20
N LYS A 196 23.41 5.62 -39.87
CA LYS A 196 22.89 6.31 -41.05
C LYS A 196 22.50 5.22 -42.04
N LEU A 197 21.21 5.05 -42.29
CA LEU A 197 20.78 4.41 -43.51
C LEU A 197 21.19 5.35 -44.64
N ALA A 198 22.17 4.87 -45.43
CA ALA A 198 22.46 5.36 -46.77
C ALA A 198 21.52 4.67 -47.76
#